data_AF-A0A8H7AQB6-F1
#
_entry.id   AF-A0A8H7AQB6-F1
#
_cell.length_a   1.000
_cell.length_b   1.000
_cell.length_c   1.000
_cell.angle_alpha   90.00
_cell.angle_beta   90.00
_cell.angle_gamma   90.00
#
_symmetry.space_group_name_H-M   'P 1'
#
loop_
_entity.id
_entity.type
_entity.pdbx_description
1 polymer ?
#
loop_
_entity_poly.entity_id
_entity_poly.type
_entity_poly.pdbx_seq_one_letter_code
_entity_poly.pdbx_strand_id
1 'polypeptide(L)'
;MQKEAVVQSVNQYVSQRLPEIQSRQGIKLPDHLVRRLTTETGGLWLYARLLVDEISHAASFTEIESLLDSIPQGIETLYTTILSALGERISKSQLHLAKGLFLWLDTTDYFSESCQRFRRPSHLYDNTFLMYANRGEQVFNPIKVVQDLCFPLVEVRKNPQLTPLAINDSNNQETKFAEFTHLTARQYLQWVTEASPEKVPALLKPRRLQTLYRGTTATWYFAESTSLKDKLDQLQDRPKWFELEVYQEMVVALWDCLKLESLRKDLSQDESRKANEMLELLTAFVSTEKCLRWIELSIVVDFGWKSRRLTENLIEAFSVVQNRVPECPALENYRAARLTLFRDFACALSHARPASKEALEALFGPFPAFDMWKPSKVSARIAELAQKYRHLVADEVNLGWLQNRRTLLCEQEEEDAVRPQFLTALNSVESLRETQECIQSTLTTIISQELEIEILGDEMNHSKLLEHYGVDSLVALSISARIRRIFDVEIGPYRLVHSTTEALQEYFERESPLIQRFLKDDEPGD
;
A
#
# COMPACT_ATOMS: atom_id res chain seq x y z
N MET A 1 -16.55 0.29 26.61
CA MET A 1 -15.11 -0.03 26.60
C MET A 1 -14.33 0.60 25.44
N GLN A 2 -14.28 0.06 24.21
CA GLN A 2 -13.39 0.60 23.16
C GLN A 2 -13.62 2.10 22.86
N LYS A 3 -14.88 2.53 22.78
CA LYS A 3 -15.23 3.94 22.57
C LYS A 3 -14.79 4.86 23.72
N GLU A 4 -14.77 4.38 24.96
CA GLU A 4 -14.36 5.17 26.13
C GLU A 4 -12.85 5.35 26.18
N ALA A 5 -12.08 4.31 25.86
CA ALA A 5 -10.61 4.40 25.78
C ALA A 5 -10.16 5.42 24.72
N VAL A 6 -10.84 5.45 23.57
CA VAL A 6 -10.56 6.45 22.51
C VAL A 6 -10.82 7.86 23.01
N VAL A 7 -11.97 8.08 23.63
CA VAL A 7 -12.36 9.39 24.17
C VAL A 7 -11.39 9.83 25.25
N GLN A 8 -11.00 8.95 26.18
CA GLN A 8 -9.99 9.26 27.21
C GLN A 8 -8.65 9.67 26.62
N SER A 9 -8.22 9.00 25.54
CA SER A 9 -6.97 9.28 24.85
C SER A 9 -6.97 10.66 24.19
N VAL A 10 -8.06 10.99 23.51
CA VAL A 10 -8.25 12.33 22.92
C VAL A 10 -8.27 13.39 24.02
N ASN A 11 -8.98 13.12 25.13
CA ASN A 11 -9.04 14.04 26.27
C ASN A 11 -7.65 14.28 26.87
N GLN A 12 -6.84 13.24 27.01
CA GLN A 12 -5.48 13.32 27.52
C GLN A 12 -4.60 14.17 26.60
N TYR A 13 -4.61 13.89 25.29
CA TYR A 13 -3.87 14.67 24.29
C TYR A 13 -4.25 16.15 24.32
N VAL A 14 -5.56 16.44 24.26
CA VAL A 14 -6.11 17.79 24.29
C VAL A 14 -5.71 18.52 25.58
N SER A 15 -5.83 17.84 26.72
CA SER A 15 -5.49 18.41 28.04
C SER A 15 -3.99 18.67 28.22
N GLN A 16 -3.12 17.95 27.50
CA GLN A 16 -1.67 18.20 27.51
C GLN A 16 -1.29 19.33 26.55
N ARG A 17 -1.88 19.36 25.35
CA ARG A 17 -1.43 20.27 24.29
C ARG A 17 -1.98 21.68 24.41
N LEU A 18 -3.22 21.83 24.86
CA LEU A 18 -3.86 23.14 25.04
C LEU A 18 -3.08 24.05 26.01
N PRO A 19 -2.64 23.60 27.20
CA PRO A 19 -1.82 24.43 28.10
C PRO A 19 -0.54 24.95 27.45
N GLU A 20 0.11 24.17 26.58
CA GLU A 20 1.32 24.62 25.88
C GLU A 20 1.02 25.75 24.89
N ILE A 21 -0.10 25.66 24.17
CA ILE A 21 -0.57 26.72 23.25
C ILE A 21 -0.95 27.96 24.04
N GLN A 22 -1.72 27.79 25.12
CA GLN A 22 -2.13 28.86 26.03
C GLN A 22 -0.92 29.62 26.59
N SER A 23 0.13 28.89 27.00
CA SER A 23 1.37 29.47 27.50
C SER A 23 2.13 30.24 26.42
N ARG A 24 2.19 29.73 25.19
CA ARG A 24 2.89 30.38 24.07
C ARG A 24 2.18 31.65 23.60
N GLN A 25 0.85 31.64 23.57
CA GLN A 25 0.05 32.77 23.12
C GLN A 25 -0.29 33.76 24.25
N GLY A 26 -0.12 33.38 25.51
CA GLY A 26 -0.54 34.19 26.66
C GLY A 26 -2.06 34.26 26.83
N ILE A 27 -2.80 33.28 26.34
CA ILE A 27 -4.26 33.24 26.33
C ILE A 27 -4.73 32.07 27.20
N LYS A 28 -5.74 32.28 28.07
CA LYS A 28 -6.39 31.20 28.82
C LYS A 28 -7.69 30.81 28.12
N LEU A 29 -7.78 29.59 27.58
CA LEU A 29 -9.02 29.11 26.95
C LEU A 29 -10.03 28.73 28.04
N PRO A 30 -11.30 29.18 27.91
CA PRO A 30 -12.36 28.77 28.81
C PRO A 30 -12.57 27.24 28.84
N ASP A 31 -12.81 26.68 30.03
CA ASP A 31 -13.02 25.23 30.24
C ASP A 31 -14.14 24.65 29.36
N HIS A 32 -15.16 25.46 29.05
CA HIS A 32 -16.27 25.03 28.19
C HIS A 32 -15.81 24.77 26.75
N LEU A 33 -14.84 25.53 26.22
CA LEU A 33 -14.26 25.28 24.89
C LEU A 33 -13.43 24.01 24.88
N VAL A 34 -12.67 23.74 25.96
CA VAL A 34 -11.91 22.50 26.11
C VAL A 34 -12.86 21.29 26.12
N ARG A 35 -13.91 21.35 26.95
CA ARG A 35 -14.94 20.29 27.01
C ARG A 35 -15.63 20.09 25.66
N ARG A 36 -15.95 21.19 24.99
CA ARG A 36 -16.58 21.16 23.68
C ARG A 36 -15.66 20.51 22.65
N LEU A 37 -14.38 20.89 22.60
CA LEU A 37 -13.40 20.25 21.72
C LEU A 37 -13.29 18.74 21.98
N THR A 38 -13.22 18.32 23.24
CA THR A 38 -13.18 16.89 23.59
C THR A 38 -14.45 16.12 23.24
N THR A 39 -15.62 16.76 23.34
CA THR A 39 -16.91 16.10 23.11
C THR A 39 -17.25 16.05 21.63
N GLU A 40 -17.05 17.16 20.90
CA GLU A 40 -17.39 17.32 19.49
C GLU A 40 -16.43 16.57 18.57
N THR A 41 -15.18 16.36 18.99
CA THR A 41 -14.26 15.49 18.25
C THR A 41 -14.75 14.04 18.25
N GLY A 42 -15.66 13.65 19.15
CA GLY A 42 -16.32 12.33 19.11
C GLY A 42 -15.36 11.14 19.22
N GLY A 43 -14.16 11.35 19.77
CA GLY A 43 -13.07 10.37 19.79
C GLY A 43 -12.20 10.35 18.51
N LEU A 44 -12.43 11.23 17.54
CA LEU A 44 -11.60 11.33 16.33
C LEU A 44 -10.30 12.09 16.64
N TRP A 45 -9.25 11.33 16.95
CA TRP A 45 -7.94 11.88 17.31
C TRP A 45 -7.36 12.84 16.26
N LEU A 46 -7.42 12.48 14.96
CA LEU A 46 -6.94 13.34 13.86
C LEU A 46 -7.58 14.71 13.93
N TYR A 47 -8.88 14.73 14.22
CA TYR A 47 -9.64 15.96 14.25
C TYR A 47 -9.31 16.80 15.49
N ALA A 48 -9.15 16.15 16.65
CA ALA A 48 -8.67 16.83 17.85
C ALA A 48 -7.29 17.46 17.62
N ARG A 49 -6.36 16.74 16.97
CA ARG A 49 -5.04 17.27 16.59
C ARG A 49 -5.15 18.48 15.66
N LEU A 50 -5.91 18.35 14.57
CA LEU A 50 -6.10 19.44 13.62
C LEU A 50 -6.74 20.68 14.24
N LEU A 51 -7.77 20.51 15.07
CA LEU A 51 -8.39 21.63 15.78
C LEU A 51 -7.43 22.30 16.75
N VAL A 52 -6.65 21.53 17.50
CA VAL A 52 -5.64 22.06 18.42
C VAL A 52 -4.58 22.85 17.65
N ASP A 53 -4.14 22.35 16.48
CA ASP A 53 -3.21 23.06 15.61
C ASP A 53 -3.83 24.35 15.03
N GLU A 54 -5.07 24.35 14.56
CA GLU A 54 -5.75 25.56 14.05
C GLU A 54 -6.04 26.58 15.17
N ILE A 55 -6.39 26.14 16.38
CA ILE A 55 -6.53 27.01 17.56
C ILE A 55 -5.21 27.71 17.89
N SER A 56 -4.07 27.04 17.68
CA SER A 56 -2.75 27.66 17.88
C SER A 56 -2.42 28.78 16.89
N HIS A 57 -3.22 28.94 15.84
CA HIS A 57 -3.08 30.01 14.85
C HIS A 57 -4.22 31.04 14.90
N ALA A 58 -5.32 30.75 15.60
CA ALA A 58 -6.47 31.64 15.71
C ALA A 58 -6.11 32.96 16.42
N ALA A 59 -6.57 34.09 15.87
CA ALA A 59 -6.30 35.44 16.38
C ALA A 59 -7.28 35.88 17.46
N SER A 60 -8.42 35.18 17.64
CA SER A 60 -9.45 35.56 18.61
C SER A 60 -10.27 34.37 19.12
N PHE A 61 -10.93 34.55 20.27
CA PHE A 61 -11.87 33.56 20.80
C PHE A 61 -13.08 33.33 19.88
N THR A 62 -13.57 34.37 19.22
CA THR A 62 -14.69 34.25 18.26
C THR A 62 -14.31 33.37 17.07
N GLU A 63 -13.06 33.44 16.62
CA GLU A 63 -12.54 32.55 15.59
C GLU A 63 -12.46 31.10 16.09
N ILE A 64 -12.03 30.89 17.33
CA ILE A 64 -12.02 29.55 17.97
C ILE A 64 -13.45 28.98 18.09
N GLU A 65 -14.42 29.78 18.53
CA GLU A 65 -15.82 29.36 18.59
C GLU A 65 -16.36 29.03 17.20
N SER A 66 -16.06 29.85 16.19
CA SER A 66 -16.42 29.56 14.80
C SER A 66 -15.76 28.27 14.29
N LEU A 67 -14.51 27.99 14.65
CA LEU A 67 -13.83 26.73 14.30
C LEU A 67 -14.55 25.53 14.94
N LEU A 68 -14.95 25.66 16.21
CA LEU A 68 -15.71 24.62 16.92
C LEU A 68 -17.15 24.47 16.41
N ASP A 69 -17.76 25.51 15.87
CA ASP A 69 -19.08 25.45 15.23
C ASP A 69 -18.99 24.81 13.83
N SER A 70 -17.84 24.96 13.16
CA SER A 70 -17.58 24.41 11.82
C SER A 70 -17.14 22.95 11.81
N ILE A 71 -17.23 22.26 12.96
CA ILE A 71 -16.75 20.88 13.09
C ILE A 71 -17.51 19.95 12.12
N PRO A 72 -16.80 19.31 11.16
CA PRO A 72 -17.43 18.37 10.26
C PRO A 72 -17.90 17.15 11.04
N GLN A 73 -19.18 16.84 10.90
CA GLN A 73 -19.77 15.63 11.46
C GLN A 73 -19.55 14.45 10.50
N GLY A 74 -18.84 13.44 10.97
CA GLY A 74 -18.57 12.20 10.24
C GLY A 74 -17.24 12.20 9.45
N ILE A 75 -16.74 10.99 9.19
CA ILE A 75 -15.44 10.74 8.54
C ILE A 75 -15.41 11.29 7.11
N GLU A 76 -16.51 11.16 6.36
CA GLU A 76 -16.65 11.69 5.00
C GLU A 76 -16.45 13.21 4.97
N THR A 77 -17.24 13.94 5.76
CA THR A 77 -17.18 15.40 5.84
C THR A 77 -15.80 15.84 6.33
N LEU A 78 -15.24 15.16 7.33
CA LEU A 78 -13.92 15.44 7.87
C LEU A 78 -12.82 15.40 6.80
N TYR A 79 -12.65 14.27 6.11
CA TYR A 79 -11.60 14.13 5.11
C TYR A 79 -11.86 15.01 3.89
N THR A 80 -13.13 15.19 3.49
CA THR A 80 -13.49 16.12 2.41
C THR A 80 -13.05 17.54 2.74
N THR A 81 -13.30 18.01 3.97
CA THR A 81 -12.87 19.35 4.43
C THR A 81 -11.36 19.47 4.44
N ILE A 82 -10.64 18.50 5.02
CA ILE A 82 -9.17 18.51 5.07
C ILE A 82 -8.57 18.57 3.66
N LEU A 83 -8.99 17.67 2.78
CA LEU A 83 -8.45 17.58 1.41
C LEU A 83 -8.82 18.79 0.55
N SER A 84 -9.98 19.38 0.77
CA SER A 84 -10.39 20.62 0.08
C SER A 84 -9.53 21.79 0.54
N ALA A 85 -9.36 21.97 1.85
CA ALA A 85 -8.49 23.01 2.40
C ALA A 85 -7.03 22.84 1.94
N LEU A 86 -6.50 21.61 1.92
CA LEU A 86 -5.17 21.33 1.36
C LEU A 86 -5.10 21.68 -0.13
N GLY A 87 -6.12 21.31 -0.91
CA GLY A 87 -6.20 21.60 -2.34
C GLY A 87 -6.25 23.11 -2.67
N GLU A 88 -6.83 23.93 -1.80
CA GLU A 88 -6.91 25.39 -1.96
C GLU A 88 -5.60 26.10 -1.59
N ARG A 89 -4.80 25.53 -0.67
CA ARG A 89 -3.54 26.11 -0.18
C ARG A 89 -2.36 25.89 -1.13
N ILE A 90 -2.45 24.95 -2.06
CA ILE A 90 -1.33 24.55 -2.94
C ILE A 90 -1.47 25.08 -4.38
N SER A 91 -0.34 25.29 -5.03
CA SER A 91 -0.29 25.72 -6.44
C SER A 91 -0.78 24.63 -7.41
N LYS A 92 -1.09 25.00 -8.66
CA LYS A 92 -1.53 24.03 -9.69
C LYS A 92 -0.52 22.91 -9.97
N SER A 93 0.78 23.20 -9.91
CA SER A 93 1.84 22.19 -10.08
C SER A 93 1.89 21.26 -8.87
N GLN A 94 1.87 21.80 -7.66
CA GLN A 94 1.79 21.03 -6.42
C GLN A 94 0.53 20.16 -6.34
N LEU A 95 -0.61 20.68 -6.79
CA LEU A 95 -1.86 19.92 -6.90
C LEU A 95 -1.69 18.68 -7.79
N HIS A 96 -0.94 18.79 -8.88
CA HIS A 96 -0.67 17.64 -9.76
C HIS A 96 0.25 16.61 -9.08
N LEU A 97 1.27 17.04 -8.34
CA LEU A 97 2.12 16.17 -7.53
C LEU A 97 1.32 15.44 -6.44
N ALA A 98 0.49 16.18 -5.70
CA ALA A 98 -0.36 15.63 -4.65
C ALA A 98 -1.36 14.60 -5.18
N LYS A 99 -1.95 14.84 -6.37
CA LYS A 99 -2.80 13.85 -7.06
C LYS A 99 -2.03 12.56 -7.34
N GLY A 100 -0.81 12.67 -7.88
CA GLY A 100 0.07 11.52 -8.09
C GLY A 100 0.34 10.77 -6.79
N LEU A 101 0.67 11.49 -5.71
CA LEU A 101 0.89 10.91 -4.38
C LEU A 101 -0.33 10.11 -3.89
N PHE A 102 -1.52 10.70 -3.82
CA PHE A 102 -2.71 10.00 -3.33
C PHE A 102 -3.15 8.83 -4.21
N LEU A 103 -2.81 8.84 -5.51
CA LEU A 103 -3.01 7.68 -6.37
C LEU A 103 -2.09 6.52 -5.99
N TRP A 104 -0.83 6.78 -5.65
CA TRP A 104 0.16 5.73 -5.40
C TRP A 104 0.23 5.27 -3.94
N LEU A 105 -0.10 6.14 -2.99
CA LEU A 105 -0.09 5.83 -1.54
C LEU A 105 -1.15 4.79 -1.15
N ASP A 106 -2.32 4.81 -1.79
CA ASP A 106 -3.31 3.77 -1.51
C ASP A 106 -2.99 2.50 -2.30
N THR A 107 -2.54 1.48 -1.58
CA THR A 107 -2.11 0.20 -2.13
C THR A 107 -3.14 -0.92 -1.99
N THR A 108 -4.31 -0.59 -1.43
CA THR A 108 -5.38 -1.56 -1.15
C THR A 108 -5.81 -2.36 -2.36
N ASP A 109 -5.87 -1.69 -3.50
CA ASP A 109 -6.56 -2.16 -4.69
C ASP A 109 -5.64 -2.87 -5.66
N TYR A 110 -4.31 -2.78 -5.46
CA TYR A 110 -3.33 -3.37 -6.38
C TYR A 110 -2.35 -4.35 -5.71
N PHE A 111 -2.05 -4.21 -4.42
CA PHE A 111 -1.28 -5.23 -3.71
C PHE A 111 -2.19 -6.22 -2.98
N SER A 112 -1.90 -7.51 -3.11
CA SER A 112 -2.53 -8.54 -2.27
C SER A 112 -2.28 -8.25 -0.79
N GLU A 113 -3.18 -8.70 0.08
CA GLU A 113 -3.01 -8.53 1.53
C GLU A 113 -1.67 -9.09 2.01
N SER A 114 -1.22 -10.22 1.45
CA SER A 114 0.09 -10.81 1.73
C SER A 114 1.24 -9.90 1.30
N CYS A 115 1.17 -9.24 0.15
CA CYS A 115 2.21 -8.29 -0.28
C CYS A 115 2.24 -7.03 0.60
N GLN A 116 1.09 -6.57 1.11
CA GLN A 116 1.01 -5.43 2.02
C GLN A 116 1.64 -5.73 3.40
N ARG A 117 1.73 -7.00 3.82
CA ARG A 117 2.34 -7.38 5.10
C ARG A 117 3.86 -7.25 5.10
N PHE A 118 4.49 -7.64 3.99
CA PHE A 118 5.95 -7.70 3.88
C PHE A 118 6.58 -6.53 3.15
N ARG A 119 5.74 -5.66 2.56
CA ARG A 119 6.20 -4.47 1.87
C ARG A 119 5.43 -3.29 2.42
N ARG A 120 6.18 -2.26 2.83
CA ARG A 120 5.64 -0.92 3.05
C ARG A 120 5.74 -0.20 1.70
N PRO A 121 4.71 -0.28 0.84
CA PRO A 121 4.73 0.42 -0.44
C PRO A 121 4.92 1.92 -0.22
N SER A 122 5.54 2.59 -1.19
CA SER A 122 6.00 4.00 -1.20
C SER A 122 7.44 4.23 -0.75
N HIS A 123 8.39 3.49 -1.31
CA HIS A 123 9.78 3.95 -1.29
C HIS A 123 9.84 5.32 -1.98
N LEU A 124 9.90 6.39 -1.19
CA LEU A 124 10.02 7.77 -1.70
C LEU A 124 11.35 7.99 -2.44
N TYR A 125 12.26 7.03 -2.33
CA TYR A 125 13.61 7.08 -2.83
C TYR A 125 13.68 7.16 -4.36
N ASP A 126 12.93 6.32 -5.08
CA ASP A 126 12.99 6.31 -6.55
C ASP A 126 12.08 7.34 -7.20
N ASN A 127 11.31 8.10 -6.38
CA ASN A 127 10.43 9.23 -6.72
C ASN A 127 9.71 9.16 -8.08
N THR A 128 9.47 7.97 -8.62
CA THR A 128 9.19 7.76 -10.04
C THR A 128 7.82 8.31 -10.41
N PHE A 129 6.83 8.05 -9.56
CA PHE A 129 5.50 8.62 -9.74
C PHE A 129 5.48 10.14 -9.53
N LEU A 130 6.36 10.68 -8.67
CA LEU A 130 6.54 12.13 -8.51
C LEU A 130 7.19 12.74 -9.75
N MET A 131 8.18 12.07 -10.36
CA MET A 131 8.79 12.49 -11.61
C MET A 131 7.75 12.49 -12.73
N TYR A 132 6.95 11.43 -12.88
CA TYR A 132 5.88 11.39 -13.86
C TYR A 132 4.88 12.54 -13.67
N ALA A 133 4.43 12.76 -12.43
CA ALA A 133 3.58 13.91 -12.09
C ALA A 133 4.30 15.25 -12.37
N ASN A 134 5.61 15.31 -12.20
CA ASN A 134 6.45 16.46 -12.56
C ASN A 134 6.91 16.44 -14.03
N ARG A 135 6.17 15.77 -14.94
CA ARG A 135 6.45 15.73 -16.39
C ARG A 135 7.83 15.16 -16.76
N GLY A 136 8.32 14.23 -15.94
CA GLY A 136 9.63 13.59 -16.06
C GLY A 136 10.77 14.35 -15.38
N GLU A 137 10.53 15.55 -14.84
CA GLU A 137 11.57 16.31 -14.13
C GLU A 137 11.80 15.79 -12.70
N GLN A 138 13.06 15.77 -12.28
CA GLN A 138 13.44 15.32 -10.94
C GLN A 138 12.86 16.24 -9.86
N VAL A 139 12.31 15.64 -8.80
CA VAL A 139 11.87 16.38 -7.61
C VAL A 139 13.01 16.50 -6.62
N PHE A 140 13.41 17.73 -6.29
CA PHE A 140 14.60 18.02 -5.46
C PHE A 140 14.58 17.37 -4.07
N ASN A 141 13.42 17.33 -3.42
CA ASN A 141 13.27 16.71 -2.10
C ASN A 141 11.92 15.99 -2.00
N PRO A 142 11.84 14.73 -2.46
CA PRO A 142 10.61 13.95 -2.46
C PRO A 142 9.96 13.85 -1.08
N ILE A 143 10.78 13.66 -0.03
CA ILE A 143 10.33 13.55 1.36
C ILE A 143 9.63 14.83 1.81
N LYS A 144 10.29 15.98 1.61
CA LYS A 144 9.71 17.27 1.97
C LYS A 144 8.45 17.56 1.15
N VAL A 145 8.43 17.20 -0.13
CA VAL A 145 7.24 17.36 -0.98
C VAL A 145 6.07 16.54 -0.44
N VAL A 146 6.27 15.29 0.00
CA VAL A 146 5.19 14.50 0.61
C VAL A 146 4.70 15.14 1.91
N GLN A 147 5.63 15.57 2.77
CA GLN A 147 5.28 16.24 4.03
C GLN A 147 4.49 17.54 3.77
N ASP A 148 4.96 18.40 2.87
CA ASP A 148 4.34 19.69 2.60
C ASP A 148 2.97 19.55 1.90
N LEU A 149 2.78 18.52 1.06
CA LEU A 149 1.57 18.38 0.24
C LEU A 149 0.48 17.49 0.86
N CYS A 150 0.86 16.56 1.73
CA CYS A 150 -0.06 15.53 2.24
C CYS A 150 -0.23 15.54 3.76
N PHE A 151 0.52 16.36 4.51
CA PHE A 151 0.29 16.55 5.94
C PHE A 151 -1.12 17.16 6.18
N PRO A 152 -1.86 16.72 7.21
CA PRO A 152 -1.51 15.72 8.23
C PRO A 152 -1.87 14.28 7.87
N LEU A 153 -2.41 14.04 6.68
CA LEU A 153 -2.98 12.74 6.30
C LEU A 153 -1.93 11.67 6.05
N VAL A 154 -0.72 12.08 5.68
CA VAL A 154 0.39 11.21 5.33
C VAL A 154 1.60 11.60 6.15
N GLU A 155 2.23 10.60 6.74
CA GLU A 155 3.48 10.72 7.47
C GLU A 155 4.60 10.03 6.69
N VAL A 156 5.81 10.59 6.78
CA VAL A 156 7.01 9.97 6.24
C VAL A 156 7.79 9.33 7.37
N ARG A 157 7.94 8.01 7.33
CA ARG A 157 8.60 7.22 8.37
C ARG A 157 9.87 6.58 7.86
N LYS A 158 10.80 6.28 8.78
CA LYS A 158 12.00 5.49 8.49
C LYS A 158 11.60 4.03 8.43
N ASN A 159 12.19 3.24 7.53
CA ASN A 159 11.97 1.80 7.48
C ASN A 159 12.93 1.09 8.46
N PRO A 160 12.47 0.58 9.62
CA PRO A 160 13.34 -0.05 10.60
C PRO A 160 13.85 -1.43 10.13
N GLN A 161 13.10 -2.10 9.26
CA GLN A 161 13.41 -3.45 8.77
C GLN A 161 14.51 -3.45 7.70
N LEU A 162 14.75 -2.30 7.05
CA LEU A 162 15.91 -2.09 6.19
C LEU A 162 17.08 -1.56 7.05
N THR A 163 17.42 -2.31 8.10
CA THR A 163 18.69 -2.10 8.82
C THR A 163 19.84 -2.39 7.85
N PRO A 164 20.98 -1.69 7.97
CA PRO A 164 22.01 -1.60 6.93
C PRO A 164 22.81 -2.90 6.86
N LEU A 165 22.22 -3.94 6.27
CA LEU A 165 22.95 -5.16 5.90
C LEU A 165 23.90 -4.91 4.71
N ALA A 166 23.82 -3.73 4.06
CA ALA A 166 24.81 -3.23 3.12
C ALA A 166 25.89 -2.40 3.86
N ILE A 167 26.80 -3.15 4.49
CA ILE A 167 28.04 -2.66 5.10
C ILE A 167 28.93 -2.02 4.00
N ASN A 168 29.32 -0.75 4.20
CA ASN A 168 30.45 0.00 3.62
C ASN A 168 30.21 1.16 2.63
N ASP A 169 28.99 1.46 2.16
CA ASP A 169 28.80 2.71 1.40
C ASP A 169 28.47 3.87 2.35
N SER A 170 29.40 4.81 2.47
CA SER A 170 29.33 6.00 3.34
C SER A 170 28.12 6.94 3.12
N ASN A 171 27.23 6.61 2.17
CA ASN A 171 25.96 7.29 1.93
C ASN A 171 24.79 6.43 2.44
N ASN A 172 24.84 6.04 3.72
CA ASN A 172 23.80 5.27 4.40
C ASN A 172 22.52 6.11 4.56
N GLN A 173 21.85 6.41 3.44
CA GLN A 173 20.61 7.16 3.41
C GLN A 173 19.50 6.25 3.93
N GLU A 174 19.03 6.54 5.14
CA GLU A 174 17.89 5.86 5.74
C GLU A 174 16.73 5.79 4.74
N THR A 175 16.31 4.57 4.39
CA THR A 175 15.16 4.38 3.52
C THR A 175 13.91 4.90 4.21
N LYS A 176 13.23 5.85 3.57
CA LYS A 176 11.97 6.42 4.08
C LYS A 176 10.81 6.04 3.18
N PHE A 177 9.66 5.83 3.81
CA PHE A 177 8.41 5.53 3.13
C PHE A 177 7.29 6.45 3.63
N ALA A 178 6.25 6.60 2.83
CA ALA A 178 5.08 7.43 3.14
C ALA A 178 3.85 6.58 3.42
N GLU A 179 3.19 6.78 4.55
CA GLU A 179 1.97 6.05 4.86
C GLU A 179 0.89 6.98 5.39
N PHE A 180 -0.36 6.55 5.25
CA PHE A 180 -1.45 7.27 5.88
C PHE A 180 -1.29 7.23 7.39
N THR A 181 -1.36 8.40 8.01
CA THR A 181 -1.35 8.55 9.47
C THR A 181 -2.51 7.77 10.10
N HIS A 182 -3.63 7.65 9.37
CA HIS A 182 -4.85 7.00 9.83
C HIS A 182 -5.42 6.02 8.81
N LEU A 183 -5.77 4.82 9.27
CA LEU A 183 -6.46 3.81 8.45
C LEU A 183 -7.80 4.31 7.90
N THR A 184 -8.47 5.21 8.61
CA THR A 184 -9.73 5.81 8.15
C THR A 184 -9.54 6.72 6.94
N ALA A 185 -8.35 7.28 6.72
CA ALA A 185 -8.04 8.05 5.50
C ALA A 185 -8.03 7.13 4.28
N ARG A 186 -7.44 5.93 4.43
CA ARG A 186 -7.44 4.88 3.40
C ARG A 186 -8.87 4.40 3.10
N GLN A 187 -9.70 4.18 4.12
CA GLN A 187 -11.12 3.86 3.92
C GLN A 187 -11.87 4.96 3.16
N TYR A 188 -11.62 6.22 3.51
CA TYR A 188 -12.20 7.36 2.80
C TYR A 188 -11.78 7.38 1.32
N LEU A 189 -10.51 7.12 1.00
CA LEU A 189 -10.05 7.05 -0.39
C LEU A 189 -10.72 5.95 -1.22
N GLN A 190 -11.05 4.82 -0.60
CA GLN A 190 -11.84 3.76 -1.24
C GLN A 190 -13.28 4.22 -1.50
N TRP A 191 -13.90 4.87 -0.51
CA TRP A 191 -15.25 5.41 -0.65
C TRP A 191 -15.32 6.47 -1.77
N VAL A 192 -14.30 7.33 -1.88
CA VAL A 192 -14.19 8.33 -2.95
C VAL A 192 -14.07 7.70 -4.34
N THR A 193 -13.50 6.49 -4.46
CA THR A 193 -13.48 5.77 -5.74
C THR A 193 -14.89 5.48 -6.22
N GLU A 194 -15.84 5.22 -5.33
CA GLU A 194 -17.25 4.96 -5.68
C GLU A 194 -18.17 6.19 -5.63
N ALA A 195 -17.66 7.32 -5.16
CA ALA A 195 -18.44 8.55 -5.06
C ALA A 195 -18.73 9.18 -6.43
N SER A 196 -19.77 10.01 -6.50
CA SER A 196 -20.07 10.81 -7.69
C SER A 196 -18.95 11.85 -7.92
N PRO A 197 -18.63 12.20 -9.18
CA PRO A 197 -17.50 13.08 -9.50
C PRO A 197 -17.56 14.46 -8.82
N GLU A 198 -18.75 14.94 -8.47
CA GLU A 198 -18.98 16.22 -7.79
C GLU A 198 -18.55 16.17 -6.32
N LYS A 199 -18.64 15.00 -5.67
CA LYS A 199 -18.28 14.80 -4.26
C LYS A 199 -16.79 14.55 -4.04
N VAL A 200 -16.05 14.22 -5.10
CA VAL A 200 -14.61 13.95 -5.02
C VAL A 200 -13.84 15.27 -4.83
N PRO A 201 -13.05 15.45 -3.76
CA PRO A 201 -12.19 16.62 -3.61
C PRO A 201 -11.26 16.80 -4.80
N ALA A 202 -10.96 18.05 -5.16
CA ALA A 202 -10.12 18.36 -6.32
C ALA A 202 -8.74 17.68 -6.24
N LEU A 203 -8.19 17.55 -5.02
CA LEU A 203 -6.91 16.88 -4.71
C LEU A 203 -6.92 15.38 -5.02
N LEU A 204 -8.08 14.74 -4.95
CA LEU A 204 -8.23 13.32 -5.24
C LEU A 204 -8.61 13.04 -6.69
N LYS A 205 -9.07 14.03 -7.47
CA LYS A 205 -9.34 13.84 -8.90
C LYS A 205 -8.03 13.60 -9.63
N PRO A 206 -7.79 12.42 -10.22
CA PRO A 206 -8.77 11.59 -10.91
C PRO A 206 -8.92 10.16 -10.33
N ARG A 207 -9.26 10.04 -9.04
CA ARG A 207 -9.38 8.78 -8.30
C ARG A 207 -10.14 7.67 -9.03
N ARG A 208 -11.27 8.01 -9.64
CA ARG A 208 -12.14 7.06 -10.36
C ARG A 208 -11.50 6.46 -11.62
N LEU A 209 -10.38 7.03 -12.06
CA LEU A 209 -9.55 6.56 -13.17
C LEU A 209 -8.18 6.05 -12.69
N GLN A 210 -8.02 5.73 -11.39
CA GLN A 210 -6.72 5.39 -10.80
C GLN A 210 -5.97 4.27 -11.54
N THR A 211 -6.67 3.22 -11.97
CA THR A 211 -6.08 2.11 -12.72
C THR A 211 -5.43 2.59 -14.03
N LEU A 212 -6.09 3.49 -14.77
CA LEU A 212 -5.54 4.06 -16.00
C LEU A 212 -4.37 5.02 -15.72
N TYR A 213 -4.46 5.83 -14.66
CA TYR A 213 -3.38 6.75 -14.27
C TYR A 213 -2.13 6.01 -13.81
N ARG A 214 -2.27 4.96 -12.99
CA ARG A 214 -1.14 4.13 -12.58
C ARG A 214 -0.58 3.34 -13.76
N GLY A 215 -1.44 2.79 -14.61
CA GLY A 215 -1.02 2.13 -15.85
C GLY A 215 -0.20 3.05 -16.76
N THR A 216 -0.65 4.28 -17.01
CA THR A 216 0.09 5.26 -17.82
C THR A 216 1.38 5.76 -17.15
N THR A 217 1.39 5.90 -15.82
CA THR A 217 2.63 6.17 -15.08
C THR A 217 3.63 5.02 -15.25
N ALA A 218 3.15 3.77 -15.18
CA ALA A 218 3.97 2.59 -15.38
C ALA A 218 4.50 2.49 -16.82
N THR A 219 3.68 2.78 -17.84
CA THR A 219 4.18 2.79 -19.23
C THR A 219 5.25 3.85 -19.44
N TRP A 220 5.11 5.03 -18.83
CA TRP A 220 6.17 6.04 -18.82
C TRP A 220 7.44 5.52 -18.14
N TYR A 221 7.33 4.92 -16.96
CA TYR A 221 8.48 4.32 -16.28
C TYR A 221 9.20 3.29 -17.16
N PHE A 222 8.45 2.38 -17.77
CA PHE A 222 9.04 1.33 -18.62
C PHE A 222 9.63 1.85 -19.94
N ALA A 223 9.04 2.90 -20.53
CA ALA A 223 9.47 3.43 -21.82
C ALA A 223 10.56 4.51 -21.70
N GLU A 224 10.51 5.35 -20.66
CA GLU A 224 11.19 6.65 -20.64
C GLU A 224 12.09 6.86 -19.40
N SER A 225 11.91 6.09 -18.32
CA SER A 225 12.75 6.26 -17.11
C SER A 225 14.21 5.89 -17.37
N THR A 226 15.12 6.81 -17.04
CA THR A 226 16.57 6.58 -17.03
C THR A 226 16.99 5.64 -15.91
N SER A 227 16.41 5.79 -14.71
CA SER A 227 16.64 4.92 -13.54
C SER A 227 16.39 3.45 -13.91
N LEU A 228 15.28 3.18 -14.63
CA LEU A 228 14.98 1.83 -15.09
C LEU A 228 15.99 1.33 -16.13
N LYS A 229 16.44 2.20 -17.05
CA LYS A 229 17.42 1.80 -18.06
C LYS A 229 18.72 1.33 -17.41
N ASP A 230 19.24 2.10 -16.46
CA ASP A 230 20.48 1.77 -15.75
C ASP A 230 20.31 0.47 -14.94
N LYS A 231 19.13 0.30 -14.33
CA LYS A 231 18.71 -0.92 -13.62
C LYS A 231 18.60 -2.14 -14.53
N LEU A 232 18.06 -1.98 -15.73
CA LEU A 232 17.98 -3.04 -16.72
C LEU A 232 19.37 -3.45 -17.19
N ASP A 233 20.25 -2.50 -17.48
CA ASP A 233 21.64 -2.80 -17.87
C ASP A 233 22.36 -3.61 -16.76
N GLN A 234 22.17 -3.25 -15.49
CA GLN A 234 22.68 -4.04 -14.35
C GLN A 234 22.06 -5.44 -14.25
N LEU A 235 20.76 -5.56 -14.52
CA LEU A 235 20.04 -6.84 -14.53
C LEU A 235 20.53 -7.79 -15.61
N GLN A 236 20.89 -7.26 -16.78
CA GLN A 236 21.44 -8.03 -17.88
C GLN A 236 22.77 -8.68 -17.47
N ASP A 237 23.57 -7.98 -16.67
CA ASP A 237 24.83 -8.49 -16.14
C ASP A 237 24.64 -9.42 -14.93
N ARG A 238 23.67 -9.12 -14.04
CA ARG A 238 23.47 -9.81 -12.76
C ARG A 238 21.99 -10.04 -12.42
N PRO A 239 21.29 -10.97 -13.09
CA PRO A 239 19.85 -11.20 -12.92
C PRO A 239 19.39 -11.52 -11.49
N LYS A 240 20.25 -12.13 -10.67
CA LYS A 240 19.92 -12.64 -9.33
C LYS A 240 19.93 -11.58 -8.22
N TRP A 241 20.54 -10.41 -8.48
CA TRP A 241 20.89 -9.42 -7.45
C TRP A 241 20.04 -8.14 -7.48
N PHE A 242 18.88 -8.19 -8.14
CA PHE A 242 18.12 -6.99 -8.39
C PHE A 242 17.09 -6.66 -7.31
N GLU A 243 17.15 -5.42 -6.84
CA GLU A 243 16.15 -4.82 -5.97
C GLU A 243 14.93 -4.41 -6.79
N LEU A 244 13.82 -5.14 -6.62
CA LEU A 244 12.60 -4.93 -7.41
C LEU A 244 11.66 -3.85 -6.85
N GLU A 245 12.00 -3.07 -5.83
CA GLU A 245 11.00 -2.30 -5.07
C GLU A 245 10.05 -1.48 -5.96
N VAL A 246 10.59 -0.58 -6.80
CA VAL A 246 9.79 0.26 -7.71
C VAL A 246 9.32 -0.49 -8.94
N TYR A 247 10.10 -1.48 -9.40
CA TYR A 247 9.67 -2.35 -10.48
C TYR A 247 8.35 -3.06 -10.13
N GLN A 248 8.19 -3.56 -8.91
CA GLN A 248 6.97 -4.29 -8.54
C GLN A 248 5.75 -3.38 -8.53
N GLU A 249 5.84 -2.19 -7.93
CA GLU A 249 4.73 -1.23 -7.94
C GLU A 249 4.30 -0.90 -9.36
N MET A 250 5.26 -0.63 -10.26
CA MET A 250 4.99 -0.31 -11.66
C MET A 250 4.46 -1.50 -12.46
N VAL A 251 4.98 -2.71 -12.22
CA VAL A 251 4.51 -3.92 -12.90
C VAL A 251 3.09 -4.28 -12.49
N VAL A 252 2.78 -4.20 -11.19
CA VAL A 252 1.44 -4.47 -10.68
C VAL A 252 0.45 -3.45 -11.25
N ALA A 253 0.78 -2.16 -11.19
CA ALA A 253 -0.02 -1.10 -11.81
C ALA A 253 -0.28 -1.32 -13.31
N LEU A 254 0.75 -1.74 -14.05
CA LEU A 254 0.60 -2.05 -15.47
C LEU A 254 -0.28 -3.28 -15.68
N TRP A 255 -0.12 -4.35 -14.89
CA TRP A 255 -0.96 -5.54 -14.99
C TRP A 255 -2.43 -5.26 -14.68
N ASP A 256 -2.74 -4.47 -13.66
CA ASP A 256 -4.12 -4.07 -13.36
C ASP A 256 -4.75 -3.34 -14.55
N CYS A 257 -3.98 -2.46 -15.19
CA CYS A 257 -4.42 -1.75 -16.38
C CYS A 257 -4.55 -2.67 -17.61
N LEU A 258 -3.66 -3.65 -17.75
CA LEU A 258 -3.71 -4.68 -18.79
C LEU A 258 -4.87 -5.66 -18.58
N LYS A 259 -5.36 -5.81 -17.35
CA LYS A 259 -6.55 -6.58 -16.94
C LYS A 259 -7.81 -5.72 -16.84
N LEU A 260 -7.80 -4.48 -17.32
CA LEU A 260 -8.98 -3.63 -17.33
C LEU A 260 -10.04 -4.20 -18.29
N GLU A 261 -11.16 -4.67 -17.75
CA GLU A 261 -12.26 -5.27 -18.51
C GLU A 261 -13.16 -4.21 -19.17
N SER A 262 -13.58 -3.23 -18.36
CA SER A 262 -14.56 -2.20 -18.71
C SER A 262 -14.20 -0.85 -18.08
N LEU A 263 -14.68 0.24 -18.70
CA LEU A 263 -14.72 1.53 -18.03
C LEU A 263 -15.96 1.63 -17.12
N ARG A 264 -15.83 2.45 -16.08
CA ARG A 264 -16.98 2.86 -15.27
C ARG A 264 -18.08 3.47 -16.16
N LYS A 265 -19.34 3.08 -15.92
CA LYS A 265 -20.50 3.55 -16.70
C LYS A 265 -20.94 4.97 -16.32
N ASP A 266 -20.54 5.42 -15.13
CA ASP A 266 -20.93 6.67 -14.49
C ASP A 266 -19.82 7.74 -14.57
N LEU A 267 -18.92 7.66 -15.56
CA LEU A 267 -17.90 8.68 -15.79
C LEU A 267 -18.53 9.98 -16.31
N SER A 268 -18.06 11.11 -15.79
CA SER A 268 -18.38 12.43 -16.35
C SER A 268 -17.74 12.61 -17.73
N GLN A 269 -18.23 13.55 -18.54
CA GLN A 269 -17.69 13.80 -19.88
C GLN A 269 -16.18 14.11 -19.88
N ASP A 270 -15.69 14.85 -18.87
CA ASP A 270 -14.26 15.15 -18.72
C ASP A 270 -13.44 13.90 -18.36
N GLU A 271 -13.97 13.04 -17.49
CA GLU A 271 -13.34 11.77 -17.14
C GLU A 271 -13.32 10.80 -18.31
N SER A 272 -14.42 10.69 -19.08
CA SER A 272 -14.45 9.86 -20.29
C SER A 272 -13.44 10.31 -21.33
N ARG A 273 -13.29 11.64 -21.53
CA ARG A 273 -12.26 12.18 -22.42
C ARG A 273 -10.84 11.79 -21.95
N LYS A 274 -10.53 11.99 -20.67
CA LYS A 274 -9.24 11.61 -20.09
C LYS A 274 -8.99 10.09 -20.16
N ALA A 275 -10.02 9.29 -19.94
CA ALA A 275 -9.93 7.84 -20.06
C ALA A 275 -9.55 7.44 -21.50
N ASN A 276 -10.15 8.06 -22.50
CA ASN A 276 -9.81 7.82 -23.92
C ASN A 276 -8.36 8.21 -24.22
N GLU A 277 -7.91 9.39 -23.78
CA GLU A 277 -6.52 9.85 -23.96
C GLU A 277 -5.52 8.85 -23.34
N MET A 278 -5.79 8.37 -22.12
CA MET A 278 -4.95 7.37 -21.47
C MET A 278 -4.98 6.01 -22.16
N LEU A 279 -6.14 5.56 -22.63
CA LEU A 279 -6.28 4.32 -23.39
C LEU A 279 -5.52 4.38 -24.72
N GLU A 280 -5.49 5.54 -25.39
CA GLU A 280 -4.68 5.75 -26.59
C GLU A 280 -3.18 5.66 -26.29
N LEU A 281 -2.72 6.27 -25.19
CA LEU A 281 -1.32 6.16 -24.74
C LEU A 281 -0.94 4.70 -24.41
N LEU A 282 -1.82 3.99 -23.70
CA LEU A 282 -1.63 2.58 -23.37
C LEU A 282 -1.60 1.71 -24.63
N THR A 283 -2.51 1.96 -25.57
CA THR A 283 -2.56 1.31 -26.89
C THR A 283 -1.25 1.51 -27.65
N ALA A 284 -0.75 2.75 -27.70
CA ALA A 284 0.52 3.06 -28.35
C ALA A 284 1.70 2.36 -27.68
N PHE A 285 1.71 2.29 -26.34
CA PHE A 285 2.75 1.58 -25.60
C PHE A 285 2.78 0.08 -25.95
N VAL A 286 1.64 -0.62 -25.85
CA VAL A 286 1.58 -2.07 -26.10
C VAL A 286 1.76 -2.46 -27.56
N SER A 287 1.52 -1.53 -28.49
CA SER A 287 1.62 -1.78 -29.94
C SER A 287 2.98 -1.43 -30.56
N THR A 288 3.91 -0.88 -29.77
CA THR A 288 5.20 -0.40 -30.28
C THR A 288 6.37 -1.01 -29.51
N GLU A 289 7.59 -0.76 -29.97
CA GLU A 289 8.82 -1.23 -29.30
C GLU A 289 9.02 -0.61 -27.91
N LYS A 290 8.21 0.38 -27.51
CA LYS A 290 8.24 0.98 -26.17
C LYS A 290 7.95 -0.05 -25.07
N CYS A 291 7.17 -1.09 -25.34
CA CYS A 291 6.86 -2.13 -24.34
C CYS A 291 8.01 -3.14 -24.12
N LEU A 292 9.01 -3.19 -25.00
CA LEU A 292 10.01 -4.25 -24.99
C LEU A 292 10.87 -4.27 -23.71
N ARG A 293 11.14 -3.11 -23.09
CA ARG A 293 11.88 -3.06 -21.81
C ARG A 293 11.10 -3.71 -20.68
N TRP A 294 9.80 -3.46 -20.60
CA TRP A 294 8.93 -4.13 -19.61
C TRP A 294 8.88 -5.63 -19.84
N ILE A 295 8.78 -6.06 -21.10
CA ILE A 295 8.78 -7.48 -21.47
C ILE A 295 10.10 -8.14 -21.10
N GLU A 296 11.23 -7.51 -21.43
CA GLU A 296 12.56 -8.00 -21.09
C GLU A 296 12.70 -8.17 -19.57
N LEU A 297 12.35 -7.14 -18.79
CA LEU A 297 12.38 -7.22 -17.33
C LEU A 297 11.46 -8.32 -16.79
N SER A 298 10.26 -8.44 -17.34
CA SER A 298 9.30 -9.48 -16.94
C SER A 298 9.86 -10.87 -17.18
N ILE A 299 10.51 -11.10 -18.33
CA ILE A 299 11.18 -12.36 -18.65
C ILE A 299 12.35 -12.61 -17.69
N VAL A 300 13.23 -11.63 -17.48
CA VAL A 300 14.41 -11.78 -16.60
C VAL A 300 13.99 -12.10 -15.17
N VAL A 301 12.97 -11.40 -14.65
CA VAL A 301 12.44 -11.64 -13.31
C VAL A 301 11.74 -12.99 -13.24
N ASP A 302 10.85 -13.31 -14.16
CA ASP A 302 10.13 -14.60 -14.13
C ASP A 302 11.09 -15.79 -14.25
N PHE A 303 12.03 -15.74 -15.20
CA PHE A 303 12.99 -16.82 -15.43
C PHE A 303 14.04 -16.89 -14.32
N GLY A 304 14.63 -15.74 -13.95
CA GLY A 304 15.67 -15.68 -12.94
C GLY A 304 15.18 -16.05 -11.55
N TRP A 305 13.90 -15.77 -11.23
CA TRP A 305 13.31 -16.06 -9.93
C TRP A 305 12.45 -17.31 -9.92
N LYS A 306 12.34 -18.00 -11.06
CA LYS A 306 11.51 -19.19 -11.25
C LYS A 306 10.05 -18.93 -10.85
N SER A 307 9.56 -17.72 -11.11
CA SER A 307 8.16 -17.39 -10.86
C SER A 307 7.27 -18.02 -11.93
N ARG A 308 5.97 -18.14 -11.61
CA ARG A 308 4.90 -18.42 -12.57
C ARG A 308 4.03 -17.19 -12.82
N ARG A 309 4.27 -16.10 -12.09
CA ARG A 309 3.43 -14.90 -12.10
C ARG A 309 3.30 -14.29 -13.48
N LEU A 310 4.34 -14.33 -14.33
CA LEU A 310 4.23 -13.81 -15.70
C LEU A 310 3.21 -14.62 -16.51
N THR A 311 3.30 -15.95 -16.43
CA THR A 311 2.38 -16.86 -17.15
C THR A 311 0.96 -16.72 -16.63
N GLU A 312 0.77 -16.68 -15.31
CA GLU A 312 -0.52 -16.48 -14.65
C GLU A 312 -1.16 -15.14 -15.02
N ASN A 313 -0.39 -14.05 -14.95
CA ASN A 313 -0.88 -12.73 -15.34
C ASN A 313 -1.24 -12.64 -16.82
N LEU A 314 -0.50 -13.31 -17.71
CA LEU A 314 -0.83 -13.38 -19.14
C LEU A 314 -2.14 -14.14 -19.37
N ILE A 315 -2.33 -15.26 -18.68
CA ILE A 315 -3.57 -16.07 -18.75
C ILE A 315 -4.77 -15.24 -18.29
N GLU A 316 -4.65 -14.59 -17.14
CA GLU A 316 -5.71 -13.76 -16.57
C GLU A 316 -6.01 -12.53 -17.43
N ALA A 317 -4.99 -11.81 -17.88
CA ALA A 317 -5.18 -10.64 -18.75
C ALA A 317 -5.80 -11.05 -20.09
N PHE A 318 -5.42 -12.20 -20.65
CA PHE A 318 -6.00 -12.67 -21.90
C PHE A 318 -7.47 -13.07 -21.75
N SER A 319 -7.85 -13.76 -20.66
CA SER A 319 -9.24 -14.15 -20.43
C SER A 319 -10.16 -12.94 -20.29
N VAL A 320 -9.71 -11.89 -19.58
CA VAL A 320 -10.44 -10.62 -19.46
C VAL A 320 -10.65 -9.96 -20.84
N VAL A 321 -9.61 -9.93 -21.66
CA VAL A 321 -9.65 -9.24 -22.95
C VAL A 321 -10.50 -10.00 -23.99
N GLN A 322 -10.67 -11.32 -23.84
CA GLN A 322 -11.57 -12.11 -24.68
C GLN A 322 -13.06 -11.84 -24.40
N ASN A 323 -13.41 -11.45 -23.18
CA ASN A 323 -14.78 -11.13 -22.81
C ASN A 323 -15.19 -9.81 -23.49
N ARG A 324 -15.92 -9.94 -24.60
CA ARG A 324 -16.29 -8.80 -25.43
C ARG A 324 -17.53 -8.11 -24.87
N VAL A 325 -17.30 -7.04 -24.11
CA VAL A 325 -18.33 -6.04 -23.79
C VAL A 325 -18.11 -4.85 -24.74
N PRO A 326 -19.05 -4.55 -25.66
CA PRO A 326 -18.94 -3.39 -26.55
C PRO A 326 -18.91 -2.09 -25.75
N GLU A 327 -17.85 -1.29 -25.94
CA GLU A 327 -17.68 -0.01 -25.24
C GLU A 327 -17.21 1.10 -26.19
N CYS A 328 -16.59 2.15 -25.64
CA CYS A 328 -16.04 3.26 -26.42
C CYS A 328 -14.92 2.79 -27.38
N PRO A 329 -14.73 3.47 -28.52
CA PRO A 329 -13.73 3.08 -29.52
C PRO A 329 -12.30 2.96 -28.99
N ALA A 330 -11.91 3.82 -28.03
CA ALA A 330 -10.57 3.79 -27.44
C ALA A 330 -10.30 2.49 -26.68
N LEU A 331 -11.29 1.99 -25.92
CA LEU A 331 -11.14 0.73 -25.19
C LEU A 331 -11.12 -0.47 -26.14
N GLU A 332 -11.91 -0.45 -27.23
CA GLU A 332 -11.88 -1.52 -28.24
C GLU A 332 -10.53 -1.57 -28.96
N ASN A 333 -9.94 -0.42 -29.30
CA ASN A 333 -8.60 -0.35 -29.87
C ASN A 333 -7.55 -0.88 -28.89
N TYR A 334 -7.63 -0.48 -27.61
CA TYR A 334 -6.76 -0.98 -26.56
C TYR A 334 -6.91 -2.50 -26.35
N ARG A 335 -8.14 -3.01 -26.36
CA ARG A 335 -8.44 -4.45 -26.29
C ARG A 335 -7.81 -5.21 -27.45
N ALA A 336 -7.98 -4.73 -28.69
CA ALA A 336 -7.38 -5.34 -29.87
C ALA A 336 -5.85 -5.39 -29.79
N ALA A 337 -5.22 -4.27 -29.37
CA ALA A 337 -3.78 -4.21 -29.19
C ALA A 337 -3.26 -5.17 -28.10
N ARG A 338 -3.98 -5.28 -26.97
CA ARG A 338 -3.68 -6.26 -25.91
C ARG A 338 -3.78 -7.70 -26.41
N LEU A 339 -4.82 -8.06 -27.17
CA LEU A 339 -4.96 -9.42 -27.73
C LEU A 339 -3.76 -9.81 -28.59
N THR A 340 -3.32 -8.91 -29.47
CA THR A 340 -2.16 -9.13 -30.32
C THR A 340 -0.91 -9.30 -29.47
N LEU A 341 -0.65 -8.37 -28.54
CA LEU A 341 0.51 -8.44 -27.66
C LEU A 341 0.54 -9.73 -26.84
N PHE A 342 -0.56 -10.13 -26.20
CA PHE A 342 -0.59 -11.32 -25.34
C PHE A 342 -0.44 -12.62 -26.13
N ARG A 343 -1.03 -12.72 -27.32
CA ARG A 343 -0.78 -13.86 -28.22
C ARG A 343 0.69 -13.97 -28.58
N ASP A 344 1.29 -12.86 -28.95
CA ASP A 344 2.69 -12.80 -29.34
C ASP A 344 3.62 -13.14 -28.18
N PHE A 345 3.30 -12.63 -26.99
CA PHE A 345 4.05 -12.90 -25.77
C PHE A 345 3.92 -14.36 -25.34
N ALA A 346 2.70 -14.91 -25.33
CA ALA A 346 2.47 -16.33 -25.04
C ALA A 346 3.19 -17.25 -26.02
N CYS A 347 3.18 -16.92 -27.32
CA CYS A 347 3.91 -17.69 -28.33
C CYS A 347 5.42 -17.66 -28.07
N ALA A 348 6.00 -16.50 -27.76
CA ALA A 348 7.43 -16.40 -27.45
C ALA A 348 7.80 -17.19 -26.17
N LEU A 349 7.00 -17.09 -25.12
CA LEU A 349 7.23 -17.81 -23.87
C LEU A 349 7.11 -19.32 -24.03
N SER A 350 6.14 -19.82 -24.81
CA SER A 350 5.97 -21.26 -25.03
C SER A 350 7.16 -21.90 -25.74
N HIS A 351 7.87 -21.15 -26.58
CA HIS A 351 9.12 -21.59 -27.23
C HIS A 351 10.33 -21.53 -26.30
N ALA A 352 10.40 -20.52 -25.42
CA ALA A 352 11.51 -20.38 -24.48
C ALA A 352 11.40 -21.34 -23.28
N ARG A 353 10.18 -21.64 -22.81
CA ARG A 353 9.89 -22.46 -21.63
C ARG A 353 8.87 -23.56 -21.97
N PRO A 354 9.35 -24.78 -22.34
CA PRO A 354 8.46 -25.89 -22.71
C PRO A 354 7.45 -26.26 -21.60
N ALA A 355 7.82 -26.10 -20.33
CA ALA A 355 6.93 -26.41 -19.19
C ALA A 355 5.67 -25.53 -19.12
N SER A 356 5.69 -24.32 -19.69
CA SER A 356 4.50 -23.44 -19.79
C SER A 356 3.70 -23.64 -21.07
N LYS A 357 4.20 -24.46 -22.01
CA LYS A 357 3.59 -24.62 -23.34
C LYS A 357 2.17 -25.16 -23.25
N GLU A 358 1.94 -26.21 -22.46
CA GLU A 358 0.61 -26.83 -22.33
C GLU A 358 -0.43 -25.86 -21.76
N ALA A 359 -0.08 -25.11 -20.71
CA ALA A 359 -0.97 -24.13 -20.09
C ALA A 359 -1.31 -22.98 -21.05
N LEU A 360 -0.32 -22.51 -21.82
CA LEU A 360 -0.54 -21.45 -22.81
C LEU A 360 -1.33 -21.97 -24.03
N GLU A 361 -1.05 -23.18 -24.52
CA GLU A 361 -1.80 -23.76 -25.66
C GLU A 361 -3.25 -24.07 -25.30
N ALA A 362 -3.53 -24.45 -24.05
CA ALA A 362 -4.91 -24.65 -23.58
C ALA A 362 -5.77 -23.39 -23.71
N LEU A 363 -5.18 -22.20 -23.53
CA LEU A 363 -5.90 -20.93 -23.56
C LEU A 363 -5.87 -20.25 -24.93
N PHE A 364 -4.71 -20.24 -25.58
CA PHE A 364 -4.49 -19.53 -26.84
C PHE A 364 -4.75 -20.40 -28.08
N GLY A 365 -4.98 -21.70 -27.89
CA GLY A 365 -4.98 -22.70 -28.96
C GLY A 365 -3.55 -23.16 -29.30
N PRO A 366 -3.41 -24.12 -30.22
CA PRO A 366 -2.10 -24.60 -30.65
C PRO A 366 -1.31 -23.45 -31.28
N PHE A 367 -0.09 -23.23 -30.79
CA PHE A 367 0.79 -22.23 -31.39
C PHE A 367 1.37 -22.77 -32.70
N PRO A 368 1.50 -21.93 -33.74
CA PRO A 368 2.24 -22.31 -34.92
C PRO A 368 3.68 -22.65 -34.54
N ALA A 369 4.30 -23.54 -35.31
CA ALA A 369 5.74 -23.71 -35.25
C ALA A 369 6.43 -22.36 -35.49
N PHE A 370 7.57 -22.13 -34.85
CA PHE A 370 8.26 -20.83 -34.86
C PHE A 370 8.51 -20.27 -36.26
N ASP A 371 8.78 -21.15 -37.23
CA ASP A 371 9.02 -20.87 -38.64
C ASP A 371 7.74 -20.53 -39.44
N MET A 372 6.56 -20.92 -38.93
CA MET A 372 5.26 -20.61 -39.50
C MET A 372 4.61 -19.37 -38.90
N TRP A 373 5.09 -18.91 -37.75
CA TRP A 373 4.67 -17.66 -37.15
C TRP A 373 5.17 -16.49 -37.99
N LYS A 374 4.27 -15.59 -38.37
CA LYS A 374 4.63 -14.32 -39.04
C LYS A 374 4.61 -13.21 -38.00
N PRO A 375 5.69 -13.05 -37.22
CA PRO A 375 5.70 -12.09 -36.14
C PRO A 375 5.56 -10.67 -36.68
N SER A 376 4.86 -9.82 -35.93
CA SER A 376 5.05 -8.38 -36.08
C SER A 376 6.48 -8.01 -35.66
N LYS A 377 6.92 -6.77 -35.94
CA LYS A 377 8.24 -6.29 -35.49
C LYS A 377 8.40 -6.46 -33.98
N VAL A 378 7.36 -6.13 -33.20
CA VAL A 378 7.36 -6.30 -31.74
C VAL A 378 7.46 -7.78 -31.38
N SER A 379 6.67 -8.64 -32.01
CA SER A 379 6.64 -10.08 -31.71
C SER A 379 7.99 -10.77 -31.98
N ALA A 380 8.68 -10.39 -33.07
CA ALA A 380 10.00 -10.91 -33.38
C ALA A 380 11.00 -10.55 -32.27
N ARG A 381 10.95 -9.31 -31.78
CA ARG A 381 11.78 -8.84 -30.67
C ARG A 381 11.45 -9.53 -29.36
N ILE A 382 10.17 -9.77 -29.06
CA ILE A 382 9.77 -10.54 -27.86
C ILE A 382 10.39 -11.94 -27.91
N ALA A 383 10.36 -12.60 -29.07
CA ALA A 383 10.95 -13.93 -29.22
C ALA A 383 12.48 -13.91 -29.11
N GLU A 384 13.16 -12.91 -29.68
CA GLU A 384 14.59 -12.70 -29.48
C GLU A 384 14.94 -12.55 -27.99
N LEU A 385 14.16 -11.78 -27.24
CA LEU A 385 14.34 -11.61 -25.79
C LEU A 385 14.11 -12.92 -25.02
N ALA A 386 13.02 -13.63 -25.32
CA ALA A 386 12.72 -14.91 -24.67
C ALA A 386 13.83 -15.95 -24.93
N GLN A 387 14.38 -15.98 -26.14
CA GLN A 387 15.51 -16.84 -26.49
C GLN A 387 16.82 -16.37 -25.83
N LYS A 388 17.10 -15.06 -25.77
CA LYS A 388 18.26 -14.46 -25.09
C LYS A 388 18.35 -14.95 -23.64
N TYR A 389 17.23 -14.96 -22.92
CA TYR A 389 17.18 -15.33 -21.50
C TYR A 389 16.84 -16.78 -21.22
N ARG A 390 16.69 -17.62 -22.24
CA ARG A 390 16.33 -19.04 -22.08
C ARG A 390 17.28 -19.80 -21.13
N HIS A 391 18.54 -19.41 -21.08
CA HIS A 391 19.53 -20.00 -20.17
C HIS A 391 19.18 -19.85 -18.68
N LEU A 392 18.44 -18.79 -18.30
CA LEU A 392 17.99 -18.58 -16.92
C LEU A 392 16.96 -19.65 -16.48
N VAL A 393 16.25 -20.27 -17.42
CA VAL A 393 15.33 -21.38 -17.15
C VAL A 393 16.11 -22.69 -16.94
N ALA A 394 17.21 -22.90 -17.66
CA ALA A 394 17.99 -24.15 -17.61
C ALA A 394 18.71 -24.38 -16.25
N ASP A 395 18.95 -23.30 -15.49
CA ASP A 395 19.45 -23.33 -14.11
C ASP A 395 18.43 -23.91 -13.08
N GLU A 396 17.32 -24.49 -13.56
CA GLU A 396 16.33 -25.21 -12.76
C GLU A 396 16.93 -26.34 -11.90
N VAL A 397 18.07 -26.93 -12.29
CA VAL A 397 18.65 -28.15 -11.68
C VAL A 397 19.48 -27.91 -10.41
N ASN A 398 19.92 -26.68 -10.09
CA ASN A 398 20.75 -26.41 -8.90
C ASN A 398 19.98 -25.64 -7.81
N LEU A 399 19.28 -26.39 -6.94
CA LEU A 399 18.27 -25.90 -5.98
C LEU A 399 18.81 -25.37 -4.63
N GLY A 400 20.12 -25.44 -4.36
CA GLY A 400 20.66 -25.14 -3.03
C GLY A 400 20.45 -23.71 -2.51
N TRP A 401 20.36 -22.71 -3.39
CA TRP A 401 20.19 -21.30 -2.99
C TRP A 401 18.72 -20.87 -2.83
N LEU A 402 17.78 -21.63 -3.39
CA LEU A 402 16.35 -21.32 -3.32
C LEU A 402 15.75 -21.71 -1.97
N GLN A 403 16.29 -22.71 -1.26
CA GLN A 403 15.76 -23.11 0.04
C GLN A 403 15.78 -21.97 1.07
N ASN A 404 16.83 -21.14 1.13
CA ASN A 404 16.90 -20.03 2.08
C ASN A 404 15.97 -18.85 1.74
N ARG A 405 15.61 -18.65 0.46
CA ARG A 405 14.70 -17.57 0.03
C ARG A 405 13.24 -18.05 -0.04
N ARG A 406 13.04 -19.35 -0.22
CA ARG A 406 11.74 -20.02 -0.16
C ARG A 406 11.18 -20.00 1.25
N THR A 407 11.99 -20.04 2.32
CA THR A 407 11.50 -19.81 3.69
C THR A 407 10.84 -18.43 3.87
N LEU A 408 11.28 -17.41 3.12
CA LEU A 408 10.69 -16.06 3.14
C LEU A 408 9.45 -15.88 2.23
N LEU A 409 9.18 -16.83 1.32
CA LEU A 409 8.09 -16.75 0.34
C LEU A 409 7.06 -17.90 0.47
N CYS A 410 7.42 -19.05 1.05
CA CYS A 410 6.54 -20.23 1.17
C CYS A 410 5.58 -20.20 2.36
N GLU A 411 5.79 -19.35 3.37
CA GLU A 411 4.75 -19.09 4.38
C GLU A 411 3.47 -18.51 3.72
N GLN A 412 3.54 -18.02 2.48
CA GLN A 412 2.41 -17.46 1.72
C GLN A 412 1.52 -18.48 0.98
N GLU A 413 2.01 -19.67 0.64
CA GLU A 413 1.23 -20.64 -0.17
C GLU A 413 0.49 -21.69 0.69
N GLU A 414 1.01 -22.01 1.87
CA GLU A 414 0.33 -22.94 2.80
C GLU A 414 -0.89 -22.30 3.49
N GLU A 415 -0.86 -20.99 3.75
CA GLU A 415 -1.95 -20.27 4.44
C GLU A 415 -3.24 -20.19 3.58
N ASP A 416 -3.11 -19.95 2.28
CA ASP A 416 -4.24 -19.87 1.34
C ASP A 416 -4.84 -21.25 0.99
N ALA A 417 -4.07 -22.34 1.13
CA ALA A 417 -4.55 -23.71 0.93
C ALA A 417 -5.32 -24.27 2.15
N VAL A 418 -4.97 -23.85 3.37
CA VAL A 418 -5.58 -24.33 4.62
C VAL A 418 -6.89 -23.59 4.96
N ARG A 419 -7.02 -22.33 4.53
CA ARG A 419 -8.18 -21.46 4.85
C ARG A 419 -9.55 -22.05 4.46
N PRO A 420 -9.75 -22.68 3.28
CA PRO A 420 -11.04 -23.28 2.92
C PRO A 420 -11.36 -24.52 3.78
N GLN A 421 -10.35 -25.29 4.19
CA GLN A 421 -10.53 -26.48 5.02
C GLN A 421 -10.93 -26.10 6.45
N PHE A 422 -10.33 -25.04 7.00
CA PHE A 422 -10.66 -24.50 8.31
C PHE A 422 -12.08 -23.91 8.38
N LEU A 423 -12.50 -23.16 7.33
CA LEU A 423 -13.86 -22.63 7.23
C LEU A 423 -14.93 -23.71 7.03
N THR A 424 -14.55 -24.84 6.42
CA THR A 424 -15.44 -26.01 6.28
C THR A 424 -15.65 -26.73 7.62
N ALA A 425 -14.63 -26.80 8.47
CA ALA A 425 -14.73 -27.39 9.81
C ALA A 425 -15.62 -26.58 10.76
N LEU A 426 -15.55 -25.24 10.68
CA LEU A 426 -16.36 -24.32 11.50
C LEU A 426 -17.87 -24.34 11.19
N ASN A 427 -18.28 -24.85 10.01
CA ASN A 427 -19.69 -24.92 9.62
C ASN A 427 -20.40 -26.22 10.04
N SER A 428 -19.75 -27.07 10.83
CA SER A 428 -20.36 -28.31 11.34
C SER A 428 -21.17 -28.08 12.63
N VAL A 429 -22.37 -28.64 12.69
CA VAL A 429 -23.41 -28.39 13.72
C VAL A 429 -23.00 -28.84 15.13
N GLU A 430 -22.06 -29.78 15.26
CA GLU A 430 -21.53 -30.21 16.57
C GLU A 430 -20.61 -29.16 17.22
N SER A 431 -19.93 -28.31 16.43
CA SER A 431 -19.02 -27.29 16.97
C SER A 431 -19.73 -26.11 17.66
N LEU A 432 -20.99 -25.82 17.29
CA LEU A 432 -21.73 -24.66 17.78
C LEU A 432 -22.10 -24.75 19.26
N ARG A 433 -22.31 -25.96 19.78
CA ARG A 433 -22.73 -26.18 21.17
C ARG A 433 -21.54 -26.08 22.14
N GLU A 434 -20.40 -26.62 21.76
CA GLU A 434 -19.13 -26.47 22.50
C GLU A 434 -18.63 -25.02 22.47
N THR A 435 -18.87 -24.31 21.36
CA THR A 435 -18.56 -22.88 21.24
C THR A 435 -19.41 -22.04 22.19
N GLN A 436 -20.67 -22.42 22.44
CA GLN A 436 -21.58 -21.65 23.31
C GLN A 436 -21.21 -21.77 24.80
N GLU A 437 -20.84 -22.96 25.27
CA GLU A 437 -20.33 -23.17 26.64
C GLU A 437 -18.96 -22.51 26.85
N CYS A 438 -18.10 -22.53 25.83
CA CYS A 438 -16.82 -21.81 25.82
C CYS A 438 -17.02 -20.28 25.87
N ILE A 439 -17.99 -19.73 25.14
CA ILE A 439 -18.32 -18.29 25.18
C ILE A 439 -18.81 -17.86 26.56
N GLN A 440 -19.64 -18.66 27.23
CA GLN A 440 -20.18 -18.33 28.56
C GLN A 440 -19.13 -18.42 29.67
N SER A 441 -18.23 -19.40 29.59
CA SER A 441 -17.06 -19.48 30.47
C SER A 441 -16.11 -18.28 30.24
N THR A 442 -15.85 -17.95 28.98
CA THR A 442 -15.00 -16.82 28.58
C THR A 442 -15.58 -15.48 29.06
N LEU A 443 -16.89 -15.27 28.97
CA LEU A 443 -17.56 -14.05 29.47
C LEU A 443 -17.46 -13.89 30.99
N THR A 444 -17.54 -14.99 31.75
CA THR A 444 -17.41 -14.96 33.21
C THR A 444 -15.97 -14.63 33.63
N THR A 445 -14.98 -15.15 32.90
CA THR A 445 -13.56 -14.82 33.09
C THR A 445 -13.22 -13.40 32.62
N ILE A 446 -13.90 -12.88 31.59
CA ILE A 446 -13.76 -11.49 31.13
C ILE A 446 -14.13 -10.50 32.24
N ILE A 447 -15.26 -10.72 32.92
CA ILE A 447 -15.74 -9.86 34.01
C ILE A 447 -14.80 -9.91 35.22
N SER A 448 -14.20 -11.06 35.52
CA SER A 448 -13.23 -11.21 36.61
C SER A 448 -11.87 -10.53 36.33
N GLN A 449 -11.52 -10.29 35.07
CA GLN A 449 -10.21 -9.78 34.64
C GLN A 449 -10.19 -8.27 34.35
N GLU A 450 -11.34 -7.62 34.19
CA GLU A 450 -11.43 -6.15 34.15
C GLU A 450 -10.87 -5.51 35.44
N LEU A 451 -11.02 -6.18 36.58
CA LEU A 451 -10.50 -5.75 37.88
C LEU A 451 -8.96 -5.79 37.97
N GLU A 452 -8.29 -6.58 37.13
CA GLU A 452 -6.84 -6.80 37.17
C GLU A 452 -6.09 -5.89 36.17
N ILE A 453 -6.78 -5.42 35.12
CA ILE A 453 -6.26 -4.45 34.14
C ILE A 453 -6.16 -3.04 34.76
N GLU A 454 -7.04 -2.71 35.71
CA GLU A 454 -6.99 -1.46 36.48
C GLU A 454 -5.69 -1.33 37.29
N ILE A 455 -5.06 -2.46 37.65
CA ILE A 455 -3.81 -2.52 38.44
C ILE A 455 -2.56 -2.37 37.57
N LEU A 456 -2.59 -2.81 36.31
CA LEU A 456 -1.45 -2.73 35.38
C LEU A 456 -1.40 -1.41 34.57
N GLY A 457 -2.47 -0.62 34.60
CA GLY A 457 -2.58 0.67 33.89
C GLY A 457 -1.74 1.81 34.47
N ASP A 458 -1.25 1.69 35.71
CA ASP A 458 -0.53 2.78 36.40
C ASP A 458 0.94 2.96 35.95
N GLU A 459 1.53 2.02 35.22
CA GLU A 459 2.97 2.05 34.87
C GLU A 459 3.30 2.51 33.43
N MET A 460 2.31 2.61 32.53
CA MET A 460 2.54 3.02 31.13
C MET A 460 2.24 4.51 30.94
N ASN A 461 3.14 5.25 30.28
CA ASN A 461 2.85 6.63 29.85
C ASN A 461 1.95 6.60 28.59
N HIS A 462 0.66 6.36 28.83
CA HIS A 462 -0.38 6.18 27.81
C HIS A 462 -0.39 7.32 26.79
N SER A 463 -0.06 8.56 27.20
CA SER A 463 -0.09 9.71 26.29
C SER A 463 0.91 9.59 25.13
N LYS A 464 2.17 9.22 25.41
CA LYS A 464 3.20 9.06 24.38
C LYS A 464 2.87 7.92 23.42
N LEU A 465 2.35 6.80 23.94
CA LEU A 465 1.92 5.65 23.16
C LEU A 465 0.71 5.97 22.26
N LEU A 466 -0.25 6.74 22.78
CA LEU A 466 -1.41 7.20 22.04
C LEU A 466 -1.06 8.21 20.96
N GLU A 467 -0.11 9.10 21.24
CA GLU A 467 0.45 10.05 20.28
C GLU A 467 1.20 9.34 19.14
N HIS A 468 1.77 8.16 19.40
CA HIS A 468 2.59 7.41 18.45
C HIS A 468 1.82 6.34 17.64
N TYR A 469 0.81 5.69 18.23
CA TYR A 469 0.16 4.51 17.62
C TYR A 469 -1.35 4.64 17.42
N GLY A 470 -2.01 5.60 18.07
CA GLY A 470 -3.47 5.69 18.07
C GLY A 470 -4.15 4.55 18.82
N VAL A 471 -5.47 4.68 19.00
CA VAL A 471 -6.22 3.84 19.94
C VAL A 471 -6.53 2.45 19.37
N ASP A 472 -6.73 2.36 18.06
CA ASP A 472 -6.99 1.10 17.37
C ASP A 472 -5.81 0.12 17.54
N SER A 473 -4.59 0.65 17.59
CA SER A 473 -3.36 -0.10 17.86
C SER A 473 -3.23 -0.56 19.33
N LEU A 474 -3.76 0.17 20.32
CA LEU A 474 -3.76 -0.31 21.71
C LEU A 474 -4.80 -1.42 21.94
N VAL A 475 -5.95 -1.34 21.25
CA VAL A 475 -7.00 -2.36 21.28
C VAL A 475 -6.51 -3.67 20.65
N ALA A 476 -5.76 -3.60 19.55
CA ALA A 476 -5.04 -4.71 18.95
C ALA A 476 -4.23 -5.51 19.97
N LEU A 477 -3.38 -4.81 20.72
CA LEU A 477 -2.41 -5.38 21.62
C LEU A 477 -3.07 -6.13 22.77
N SER A 478 -4.13 -5.55 23.33
CA SER A 478 -4.89 -6.16 24.42
C SER A 478 -5.53 -7.49 23.97
N ILE A 479 -6.05 -7.54 22.74
CA ILE A 479 -6.65 -8.76 22.17
C ILE A 479 -5.59 -9.83 21.95
N SER A 480 -4.42 -9.48 21.40
CA SER A 480 -3.37 -10.44 21.07
C SER A 480 -2.61 -10.97 22.29
N ALA A 481 -2.33 -10.13 23.29
CA ALA A 481 -1.76 -10.58 24.56
C ALA A 481 -2.69 -11.59 25.27
N ARG A 482 -4.00 -11.39 25.14
CA ARG A 482 -5.03 -12.24 25.72
C ARG A 482 -5.14 -13.61 25.02
N ILE A 483 -5.05 -13.61 23.69
CA ILE A 483 -5.07 -14.84 22.90
C ILE A 483 -3.82 -15.70 23.17
N ARG A 484 -2.62 -15.09 23.24
CA ARG A 484 -1.38 -15.81 23.57
C ARG A 484 -1.45 -16.50 24.94
N ARG A 485 -2.06 -15.85 25.94
CA ARG A 485 -2.24 -16.42 27.29
C ARG A 485 -3.26 -17.54 27.38
N ILE A 486 -4.36 -17.45 26.61
CA ILE A 486 -5.46 -18.41 26.73
C ILE A 486 -5.14 -19.72 25.99
N PHE A 487 -4.47 -19.63 24.85
CA PHE A 487 -4.30 -20.78 23.98
C PHE A 487 -2.89 -21.38 24.03
N ASP A 488 -1.94 -20.75 24.74
CA ASP A 488 -0.51 -21.10 24.75
C ASP A 488 0.07 -21.30 23.34
N VAL A 489 -0.55 -20.62 22.37
CA VAL A 489 -0.21 -20.66 20.95
C VAL A 489 0.25 -19.26 20.60
N GLU A 490 1.47 -19.17 20.05
CA GLU A 490 1.88 -17.98 19.32
C GLU A 490 1.02 -17.87 18.07
N ILE A 491 -0.01 -17.04 18.14
CA ILE A 491 -0.73 -16.66 16.94
C ILE A 491 0.17 -15.71 16.16
N GLY A 492 0.64 -16.18 15.00
CA GLY A 492 1.35 -15.37 14.03
C GLY A 492 0.61 -14.04 13.78
N PRO A 493 1.34 -12.94 13.55
CA PRO A 493 0.85 -11.58 13.76
C PRO A 493 -0.23 -11.18 12.73
N TYR A 494 -1.49 -11.21 13.13
CA TYR A 494 -2.60 -10.70 12.31
C TYR A 494 -2.81 -9.19 12.54
N ARG A 495 -2.63 -8.43 11.45
CA ARG A 495 -3.09 -7.06 11.05
C ARG A 495 -3.11 -5.89 12.05
N LEU A 496 -3.46 -6.14 13.30
CA LEU A 496 -3.53 -5.20 14.42
C LEU A 496 -2.21 -5.26 15.24
N VAL A 497 -1.52 -6.40 15.21
CA VAL A 497 -0.32 -6.72 16.00
C VAL A 497 0.96 -6.10 15.45
N HIS A 498 1.21 -6.18 14.14
CA HIS A 498 2.56 -5.94 13.62
C HIS A 498 3.05 -4.49 13.75
N SER A 499 2.18 -3.51 13.47
CA SER A 499 2.56 -2.10 13.60
C SER A 499 2.64 -1.64 15.05
N THR A 500 2.10 -2.40 16.00
CA THR A 500 2.05 -2.02 17.41
C THR A 500 3.08 -2.77 18.26
N THR A 501 3.47 -3.99 17.88
CA THR A 501 4.55 -4.74 18.55
C THR A 501 5.95 -4.23 18.17
N GLU A 502 6.21 -3.92 16.89
CA GLU A 502 7.50 -3.33 16.45
C GLU A 502 7.71 -1.92 17.02
N ALA A 503 6.62 -1.17 17.00
CA ALA A 503 6.41 0.09 17.67
C ALA A 503 6.75 0.07 19.16
N LEU A 504 6.13 -0.86 19.91
CA LEU A 504 6.42 -1.05 21.32
C LEU A 504 7.87 -1.48 21.53
N GLN A 505 8.42 -2.34 20.66
CA GLN A 505 9.82 -2.74 20.72
C GLN A 505 10.75 -1.52 20.53
N GLU A 506 10.50 -0.65 19.54
CA GLU A 506 11.25 0.59 19.35
C GLU A 506 11.11 1.54 20.56
N TYR A 507 9.91 1.67 21.14
CA TYR A 507 9.68 2.45 22.36
C TYR A 507 10.43 1.87 23.57
N PHE A 508 10.40 0.56 23.76
CA PHE A 508 11.07 -0.14 24.85
C PHE A 508 12.60 -0.11 24.70
N GLU A 509 13.13 -0.22 23.48
CA GLU A 509 14.56 -0.08 23.17
C GLU A 509 15.05 1.37 23.40
N ARG A 510 14.22 2.38 23.10
CA ARG A 510 14.58 3.80 23.27
C ARG A 510 14.37 4.35 24.68
N GLU A 511 13.25 4.04 25.31
CA GLU A 511 12.74 4.80 26.47
C GLU A 511 12.71 3.97 27.77
N SER A 512 12.97 2.65 27.77
CA SER A 512 13.00 1.83 28.99
C SER A 512 14.43 1.62 29.52
N PRO A 513 14.79 2.22 30.67
CA PRO A 513 16.11 2.03 31.29
C PRO A 513 16.39 0.60 31.75
N LEU A 514 15.33 -0.21 31.98
CA LEU A 514 15.43 -1.61 32.40
C LEU A 514 15.83 -2.53 31.25
N ILE A 515 15.33 -2.27 30.03
CA ILE A 515 15.69 -3.06 28.84
C ILE A 515 17.08 -2.66 28.33
N GLN A 516 17.46 -1.38 28.43
CA GLN A 516 18.84 -0.95 28.19
C GLN A 516 19.85 -1.50 29.21
N ARG A 517 19.41 -1.89 30.42
CA ARG A 517 20.25 -2.63 31.38
C ARG A 517 20.34 -4.11 31.01
N PHE A 518 19.22 -4.76 30.72
CA PHE A 518 19.20 -6.15 30.26
C PHE A 518 20.04 -6.38 28.99
N LEU A 519 20.00 -5.47 28.03
CA LEU A 519 20.81 -5.52 26.81
C LEU A 519 22.29 -5.17 27.02
N LYS A 520 22.65 -4.56 28.15
CA LYS A 520 24.05 -4.28 28.53
C LYS A 520 24.66 -5.39 29.40
N ASP A 521 23.83 -6.14 30.11
CA ASP A 521 24.27 -7.24 30.98
C ASP A 521 24.50 -8.56 30.21
N ASP A 522 24.15 -8.61 28.91
CA ASP A 522 24.41 -9.73 27.99
C ASP A 522 25.72 -9.58 27.16
N GLU A 523 26.54 -8.56 27.43
CA GLU A 523 27.94 -8.60 26.95
C GLU A 523 28.72 -9.59 27.84
N PRO A 524 29.30 -10.67 27.29
CA PRO A 524 30.10 -11.59 28.07
C PRO A 524 31.34 -10.84 28.57
N GLY A 525 31.41 -10.61 29.88
CA GLY A 525 32.62 -10.12 30.53
C GLY A 525 33.77 -11.12 30.35
N ASP A 526 34.94 -10.59 29.98
CA ASP A 526 36.23 -11.30 29.86
C ASP A 526 36.56 -12.21 31.06
#